data_AF-A0AA89AG10-F1
#
_entry.id   AF-A0AA89AG10-F1
#
_cell.length_a   1.000
_cell.length_b   1.000
_cell.length_c   1.000
_cell.angle_alpha   90.00
_cell.angle_beta   90.00
_cell.angle_gamma   90.00
#
_symmetry.space_group_name_H-M   'P 1'
#
loop_
_entity.id
_entity.type
_entity.pdbx_description
1 polymer ?
#
loop_
_entity_poly.entity_id
_entity_poly.type
_entity_poly.pdbx_seq_one_letter_code
_entity_poly.pdbx_strand_id
1 'polypeptide(L)'
;GGLLFKGNLRGQAAKSYEKITKRMEDRLGDQYKLFILINPEDDKPVAVVVPRKTLQPEITAVPEWFAAGAFGLVTLFTLLLRNVPALQSNLLSTLDNLDLLKDGLPGALVTALVLGVHEISHILVARNAGVKLGLPYFVPSWQIGSFGAITRILNIVPKREDLLKVAAAGPLAGFSFGLVLLLLGFILPPSDGIGVVVDSSVFHESLLAGGIAKLLLGDVLKEGTPISVNPLLIWAWAGLLINAINSIPAGELDGGRISFAIWGRKASSRFTAASIVLLGLSSLFNDVAFYWVALIFFLQRGPIAPLSEEITDPDNKYVALGVTVLLLGLLVCLPYPFPSQVKPLQVFSDTIGYSNQTFTSLVLCC
;
A
#
# COMPACT_ATOMS: atom_id res chain seq x y z
N GLY A 1 -29.35 -19.48 -5.27
CA GLY A 1 -30.49 -18.58 -5.54
C GLY A 1 -30.61 -17.60 -4.40
N GLY A 2 -30.62 -16.30 -4.71
CA GLY A 2 -30.84 -15.21 -3.75
C GLY A 2 -32.15 -14.48 -4.06
N LEU A 3 -32.70 -13.78 -3.08
CA LEU A 3 -33.86 -12.91 -3.23
C LEU A 3 -33.40 -11.45 -3.21
N LEU A 4 -33.89 -10.67 -4.19
CA LEU A 4 -33.61 -9.25 -4.31
C LEU A 4 -34.90 -8.47 -4.00
N PHE A 5 -34.86 -7.62 -2.97
CA PHE A 5 -35.96 -6.75 -2.59
C PHE A 5 -35.63 -5.31 -3.00
N LYS A 6 -36.27 -4.83 -4.07
CA LYS A 6 -36.20 -3.43 -4.52
C LYS A 6 -37.27 -2.60 -3.82
N GLY A 7 -36.90 -1.46 -3.25
CA GLY A 7 -37.84 -0.56 -2.59
C GLY A 7 -37.16 0.60 -1.87
N ASN A 8 -37.95 1.43 -1.20
CA ASN A 8 -37.43 2.55 -0.41
C ASN A 8 -37.22 2.11 1.05
N LEU A 9 -35.98 2.19 1.53
CA LEU A 9 -35.68 1.95 2.93
C LEU A 9 -36.26 3.09 3.79
N ARG A 10 -37.15 2.76 4.73
CA ARG A 10 -37.73 3.75 5.65
C ARG A 10 -36.89 3.80 6.94
N GLY A 11 -36.26 4.95 7.21
CA GLY A 11 -35.44 5.19 8.40
C GLY A 11 -33.93 5.12 8.16
N GLN A 12 -33.15 5.17 9.25
CA GLN A 12 -31.68 5.08 9.19
C GLN A 12 -31.23 3.68 8.77
N ALA A 13 -30.31 3.59 7.81
CA ALA A 13 -29.90 2.32 7.20
C ALA A 13 -29.35 1.31 8.21
N ALA A 14 -28.39 1.72 9.05
CA ALA A 14 -27.84 0.88 10.12
C ALA A 14 -28.92 0.30 11.06
N LYS A 15 -29.87 1.13 11.55
CA LYS A 15 -30.93 0.67 12.45
C LYS A 15 -31.91 -0.29 11.77
N SER A 16 -32.22 -0.01 10.51
CA SER A 16 -33.07 -0.89 9.70
C SER A 16 -32.39 -2.23 9.43
N TYR A 17 -31.08 -2.22 9.14
CA TYR A 17 -30.28 -3.43 8.98
C TYR A 17 -30.33 -4.32 10.22
N GLU A 18 -30.01 -3.78 11.40
CA GLU A 18 -30.03 -4.52 12.67
C GLU A 18 -31.40 -5.12 12.96
N LYS A 19 -32.46 -4.33 12.77
CA LYS A 19 -33.84 -4.76 13.03
C LYS A 19 -34.29 -5.89 12.09
N ILE A 20 -33.94 -5.81 10.80
CA ILE A 20 -34.32 -6.84 9.82
C ILE A 20 -33.50 -8.11 10.07
N THR A 21 -32.19 -7.97 10.29
CA THR A 21 -31.28 -9.08 10.59
C THR A 21 -31.76 -9.86 11.81
N LYS A 22 -32.06 -9.18 12.92
CA LYS A 22 -32.57 -9.83 14.14
C LYS A 22 -33.90 -10.58 13.89
N ARG A 23 -34.84 -9.95 13.19
CA ARG A 23 -36.13 -10.59 12.84
C ARG A 23 -35.97 -11.79 11.93
N MET A 24 -35.00 -11.76 11.03
CA MET A 24 -34.69 -12.89 10.16
C MET A 24 -34.06 -14.03 10.95
N GLU A 25 -33.10 -13.74 11.83
CA GLU A 25 -32.47 -14.72 12.70
C GLU A 25 -33.51 -15.37 13.65
N ASP A 26 -34.40 -14.59 14.25
CA ASP A 26 -35.46 -15.09 15.13
C ASP A 26 -36.45 -16.04 14.41
N ARG A 27 -36.70 -15.84 13.10
CA ARG A 27 -37.71 -16.61 12.33
C ARG A 27 -37.15 -17.73 11.48
N LEU A 28 -35.98 -17.52 10.88
CA LEU A 28 -35.37 -18.40 9.87
C LEU A 28 -34.06 -19.01 10.38
N GLY A 29 -33.65 -18.67 11.60
CA GLY A 29 -32.36 -19.05 12.16
C GLY A 29 -31.19 -18.49 11.35
N ASP A 30 -30.06 -19.17 11.45
CA ASP A 30 -28.78 -18.75 10.88
C ASP A 30 -28.61 -19.11 9.38
N GLN A 31 -29.70 -19.44 8.68
CA GLN A 31 -29.63 -20.03 7.33
C GLN A 31 -29.39 -19.01 6.22
N TYR A 32 -29.76 -17.75 6.44
CA TYR A 32 -29.71 -16.67 5.45
C TYR A 32 -28.83 -15.52 5.94
N LYS A 33 -28.26 -14.78 4.99
CA LYS A 33 -27.55 -13.52 5.26
C LYS A 33 -28.20 -12.40 4.48
N LEU A 34 -28.43 -11.27 5.17
CA LEU A 34 -28.93 -10.04 4.60
C LEU A 34 -27.77 -9.11 4.26
N PHE A 35 -27.85 -8.51 3.08
CA PHE A 35 -27.02 -7.41 2.62
C PHE A 35 -27.92 -6.22 2.29
N ILE A 36 -27.53 -5.03 2.71
CA ILE A 36 -28.17 -3.77 2.29
C ILE A 36 -27.15 -2.98 1.47
N LEU A 37 -27.40 -2.90 0.17
CA LEU A 37 -26.48 -2.38 -0.83
C LEU A 37 -27.12 -1.21 -1.58
N ILE A 38 -26.31 -0.46 -2.31
CA ILE A 38 -26.78 0.55 -3.26
C ILE A 38 -26.83 -0.11 -4.65
N ASN A 39 -27.99 -0.05 -5.30
CA ASN A 39 -28.12 -0.54 -6.67
C ASN A 39 -27.35 0.37 -7.63
N PRO A 40 -26.39 -0.15 -8.42
CA PRO A 40 -25.57 0.67 -9.31
C PRO A 40 -26.36 1.38 -10.42
N GLU A 41 -27.51 0.85 -10.83
CA GLU A 41 -28.32 1.41 -11.93
C GLU A 41 -29.08 2.68 -11.53
N ASP A 42 -29.67 2.70 -10.33
CA ASP A 42 -30.61 3.77 -9.92
C ASP A 42 -30.24 4.45 -8.58
N ASP A 43 -29.10 4.11 -7.98
CA ASP A 43 -28.61 4.61 -6.68
C ASP A 43 -29.60 4.41 -5.53
N LYS A 44 -30.57 3.50 -5.68
CA LYS A 44 -31.54 3.21 -4.62
C LYS A 44 -31.05 2.08 -3.71
N PRO A 45 -31.40 2.13 -2.41
CA PRO A 45 -31.19 1.02 -1.49
C PRO A 45 -31.84 -0.27 -1.99
N VAL A 46 -31.11 -1.38 -1.93
CA VAL A 46 -31.62 -2.72 -2.24
C VAL A 46 -31.24 -3.68 -1.12
N ALA A 47 -32.19 -4.52 -0.71
CA ALA A 47 -31.94 -5.59 0.25
C ALA A 47 -31.76 -6.91 -0.49
N VAL A 48 -30.62 -7.56 -0.29
CA VAL A 48 -30.27 -8.84 -0.92
C VAL A 48 -30.20 -9.91 0.16
N VAL A 49 -30.96 -10.98 0.00
CA VAL A 49 -30.97 -12.11 0.93
C VAL A 49 -30.46 -13.34 0.21
N VAL A 50 -29.38 -13.93 0.73
CA VAL A 50 -28.75 -15.13 0.15
C VAL A 50 -28.58 -16.22 1.20
N PRO A 51 -28.69 -17.52 0.82
CA PRO A 51 -28.39 -18.62 1.71
C PRO A 51 -26.91 -18.60 2.14
N ARG A 52 -26.60 -18.82 3.42
CA ARG A 52 -25.20 -18.81 3.89
C ARG A 52 -24.31 -19.86 3.23
N LYS A 53 -24.89 -20.98 2.79
CA LYS A 53 -24.15 -22.04 2.06
C LYS A 53 -23.50 -21.51 0.77
N THR A 54 -24.03 -20.47 0.15
CA THR A 54 -23.42 -19.86 -1.06
C THR A 54 -22.35 -18.82 -0.74
N LEU A 55 -22.10 -18.54 0.54
CA LEU A 55 -21.10 -17.58 1.03
C LEU A 55 -19.88 -18.28 1.64
N GLN A 56 -19.80 -19.61 1.55
CA GLN A 56 -18.64 -20.34 2.05
C GLN A 56 -17.43 -20.01 1.16
N PRO A 57 -16.30 -19.59 1.76
CA PRO A 57 -15.09 -19.30 0.99
C PRO A 57 -14.63 -20.59 0.30
N GLU A 58 -14.27 -20.49 -0.99
CA GLU A 58 -13.66 -21.60 -1.71
C GLU A 58 -12.36 -22.01 -1.01
N ILE A 59 -12.22 -23.31 -0.76
CA ILE A 59 -11.00 -23.88 -0.19
C ILE A 59 -9.94 -23.85 -1.30
N THR A 60 -8.84 -23.12 -1.09
CA THR A 60 -7.76 -23.06 -2.06
C THR A 60 -7.06 -24.42 -2.18
N ALA A 61 -6.64 -24.80 -3.38
CA ALA A 61 -5.95 -26.07 -3.63
C ALA A 61 -4.58 -26.17 -2.93
N VAL A 62 -3.96 -25.03 -2.61
CA VAL A 62 -2.69 -24.93 -1.88
C VAL A 62 -2.97 -24.40 -0.46
N PRO A 63 -2.34 -24.99 0.59
CA PRO A 63 -2.43 -24.45 1.94
C PRO A 63 -1.90 -23.02 2.00
N GLU A 64 -2.70 -22.09 2.55
CA GLU A 64 -2.37 -20.67 2.62
C GLU A 64 -1.01 -20.41 3.30
N TRP A 65 -0.68 -21.17 4.35
CA TRP A 65 0.59 -21.04 5.07
C TRP A 65 1.81 -21.40 4.22
N PHE A 66 1.67 -22.35 3.29
CA PHE A 66 2.77 -22.76 2.42
C PHE A 66 3.04 -21.66 1.38
N ALA A 67 1.99 -21.15 0.75
CA ALA A 67 2.11 -20.04 -0.18
C ALA A 67 2.65 -18.77 0.51
N ALA A 68 2.14 -18.42 1.70
CA ALA A 68 2.63 -17.27 2.46
C ALA A 68 4.11 -17.43 2.86
N GLY A 69 4.52 -18.64 3.26
CA GLY A 69 5.92 -18.95 3.56
C GLY A 69 6.84 -18.83 2.34
N ALA A 70 6.42 -19.34 1.18
CA ALA A 70 7.19 -19.23 -0.06
C ALA A 70 7.35 -17.77 -0.52
N PHE A 71 6.25 -17.01 -0.57
CA PHE A 71 6.27 -15.59 -0.91
C PHE A 71 7.09 -14.76 0.09
N GLY A 72 7.00 -15.08 1.38
CA GLY A 72 7.81 -14.46 2.42
C GLY A 72 9.31 -14.73 2.26
N LEU A 73 9.70 -15.97 1.93
CA LEU A 73 11.10 -16.32 1.70
C LEU A 73 11.67 -15.59 0.48
N VAL A 74 10.93 -15.56 -0.62
CA VAL A 74 11.35 -14.82 -1.82
C VAL A 74 11.44 -13.31 -1.52
N THR A 75 10.50 -12.76 -0.75
CA THR A 75 10.53 -11.35 -0.35
C THR A 75 11.72 -11.03 0.54
N LEU A 76 12.08 -11.91 1.47
CA LEU A 76 13.28 -11.75 2.29
C LEU A 76 14.53 -11.73 1.41
N PHE A 77 14.62 -12.63 0.44
CA PHE A 77 15.73 -12.67 -0.51
C PHE A 77 15.81 -11.39 -1.35
N THR A 78 14.69 -10.89 -1.89
CA THR A 78 14.69 -9.66 -2.68
C THR A 78 14.98 -8.42 -1.83
N LEU A 79 14.55 -8.37 -0.57
CA LEU A 79 14.92 -7.30 0.36
C LEU A 79 16.43 -7.29 0.65
N LEU A 80 17.06 -8.44 0.85
CA LEU A 80 18.50 -8.54 1.04
C LEU A 80 19.25 -8.10 -0.22
N LEU A 81 18.86 -8.65 -1.39
CA LEU A 81 19.48 -8.35 -2.67
C LEU A 81 19.39 -6.86 -3.03
N ARG A 82 18.23 -6.24 -2.78
CA ARG A 82 18.01 -4.81 -3.05
C ARG A 82 19.00 -3.92 -2.30
N ASN A 83 19.44 -4.31 -1.11
CA ASN A 83 20.35 -3.51 -0.30
C ASN A 83 21.83 -3.75 -0.61
N VAL A 84 22.16 -4.58 -1.62
CA VAL A 84 23.52 -4.85 -2.06
C VAL A 84 23.68 -4.49 -3.55
N PRO A 85 24.15 -3.27 -3.89
CA PRO A 85 24.24 -2.81 -5.28
C PRO A 85 25.04 -3.76 -6.20
N ALA A 86 26.10 -4.38 -5.70
CA ALA A 86 26.94 -5.33 -6.46
C ALA A 86 26.15 -6.55 -6.98
N LEU A 87 25.12 -6.98 -6.25
CA LEU A 87 24.31 -8.15 -6.54
C LEU A 87 23.11 -7.85 -7.46
N GLN A 88 22.82 -6.58 -7.73
CA GLN A 88 21.70 -6.19 -8.60
C GLN A 88 21.99 -6.41 -10.08
N SER A 89 23.26 -6.53 -10.47
CA SER A 89 23.67 -6.65 -11.88
C SER A 89 23.48 -8.05 -12.47
N ASN A 90 23.60 -9.11 -11.67
CA ASN A 90 23.48 -10.50 -12.12
C ASN A 90 22.98 -11.42 -10.99
N LEU A 91 21.99 -12.27 -11.28
CA LEU A 91 21.51 -13.26 -10.30
C LEU A 91 22.54 -14.35 -10.02
N LEU A 92 23.32 -14.75 -11.03
CA LEU A 92 24.37 -15.77 -10.88
C LEU A 92 25.50 -15.31 -9.94
N SER A 93 25.88 -14.04 -9.96
CA SER A 93 26.89 -13.51 -9.03
C SER A 93 26.39 -13.48 -7.58
N THR A 94 25.06 -13.49 -7.36
CA THR A 94 24.46 -13.62 -6.03
C THR A 94 24.61 -15.02 -5.46
N LEU A 95 24.45 -16.05 -6.29
CA LEU A 95 24.61 -17.44 -5.87
C LEU A 95 26.08 -17.76 -5.55
N ASP A 96 27.01 -17.14 -6.28
CA ASP A 96 28.44 -17.31 -6.05
C ASP A 96 28.97 -16.53 -4.83
N ASN A 97 28.26 -15.47 -4.41
CA ASN A 97 28.68 -14.58 -3.32
C ASN A 97 27.61 -14.40 -2.24
N LEU A 98 27.08 -15.52 -1.74
CA LEU A 98 26.06 -15.52 -0.68
C LEU A 98 26.46 -14.75 0.58
N ASP A 99 27.76 -14.64 0.87
CA ASP A 99 28.23 -13.87 2.03
C ASP A 99 27.94 -12.37 1.92
N LEU A 100 27.89 -11.80 0.71
CA LEU A 100 27.58 -10.39 0.49
C LEU A 100 26.12 -10.05 0.83
N LEU A 101 25.21 -11.04 0.92
CA LEU A 101 23.83 -10.80 1.36
C LEU A 101 23.78 -10.30 2.81
N LYS A 102 24.80 -10.56 3.62
CA LYS A 102 24.89 -10.06 5.00
C LYS A 102 24.98 -8.54 5.05
N ASP A 103 25.56 -7.91 4.03
CA ASP A 103 25.70 -6.46 3.95
C ASP A 103 24.35 -5.78 3.69
N GLY A 104 23.41 -6.50 3.06
CA GLY A 104 22.05 -6.03 2.84
C GLY A 104 21.13 -6.16 4.06
N LEU A 105 21.58 -6.85 5.11
CA LEU A 105 20.74 -7.16 6.28
C LEU A 105 20.20 -5.92 7.02
N PRO A 106 21.00 -4.87 7.30
CA PRO A 106 20.49 -3.71 8.02
C PRO A 106 19.34 -3.01 7.28
N GLY A 107 19.48 -2.80 5.97
CA GLY A 107 18.43 -2.19 5.16
C GLY A 107 17.20 -3.07 4.99
N ALA A 108 17.41 -4.39 4.80
CA ALA A 108 16.31 -5.35 4.74
C ALA A 108 15.50 -5.38 6.04
N LEU A 109 16.18 -5.33 7.20
CA LEU A 109 15.53 -5.28 8.51
C LEU A 109 14.71 -4.01 8.68
N VAL A 110 15.23 -2.84 8.32
CA VAL A 110 14.50 -1.57 8.41
C VAL A 110 13.21 -1.62 7.58
N THR A 111 13.31 -2.00 6.31
CA THR A 111 12.14 -2.09 5.43
C THR A 111 11.15 -3.16 5.93
N ALA A 112 11.64 -4.33 6.35
CA ALA A 112 10.79 -5.39 6.90
C ALA A 112 10.09 -4.96 8.20
N LEU A 113 10.72 -4.14 9.04
CA LEU A 113 10.09 -3.60 10.24
C LEU A 113 8.94 -2.64 9.90
N VAL A 114 9.11 -1.76 8.91
CA VAL A 114 8.02 -0.87 8.46
C VAL A 114 6.84 -1.69 7.95
N LEU A 115 7.10 -2.71 7.10
CA LEU A 115 6.07 -3.63 6.61
C LEU A 115 5.42 -4.45 7.74
N GLY A 116 6.21 -4.91 8.69
CA GLY A 116 5.72 -5.65 9.85
C GLY A 116 4.79 -4.81 10.70
N VAL A 117 5.17 -3.57 11.01
CA VAL A 117 4.33 -2.61 11.77
C VAL A 117 3.03 -2.32 11.01
N HIS A 118 3.08 -2.18 9.69
CA HIS A 118 1.91 -2.04 8.83
C HIS A 118 0.93 -3.21 8.98
N GLU A 119 1.40 -4.44 8.75
CA GLU A 119 0.54 -5.63 8.80
C GLU A 119 0.03 -5.95 10.22
N ILE A 120 0.87 -5.75 11.25
CA ILE A 120 0.45 -5.92 12.64
C ILE A 120 -0.70 -4.95 12.97
N SER A 121 -0.65 -3.73 12.46
CA SER A 121 -1.69 -2.72 12.72
C SER A 121 -3.02 -3.09 12.06
N HIS A 122 -2.97 -3.65 10.85
CA HIS A 122 -4.14 -4.27 10.21
C HIS A 122 -4.76 -5.35 11.11
N ILE A 123 -3.94 -6.28 11.61
CA ILE A 123 -4.40 -7.39 12.47
C ILE A 123 -5.02 -6.88 13.77
N LEU A 124 -4.38 -5.92 14.43
CA LEU A 124 -4.85 -5.36 15.70
C LEU A 124 -6.20 -4.66 15.55
N VAL A 125 -6.37 -3.86 14.49
CA VAL A 125 -7.64 -3.14 14.26
C VAL A 125 -8.73 -4.06 13.73
N ALA A 126 -8.40 -5.04 12.89
CA ALA A 126 -9.34 -6.01 12.36
C ALA A 126 -10.01 -6.84 13.47
N ARG A 127 -9.24 -7.25 14.50
CA ARG A 127 -9.77 -7.95 15.68
C ARG A 127 -10.86 -7.15 16.38
N ASN A 128 -10.65 -5.84 16.56
CA ASN A 128 -11.61 -4.95 17.21
C ASN A 128 -12.82 -4.64 16.32
N ALA A 129 -12.64 -4.67 14.99
CA ALA A 129 -13.69 -4.41 14.01
C ALA A 129 -14.50 -5.67 13.61
N GLY A 130 -14.23 -6.83 14.22
CA GLY A 130 -14.89 -8.10 13.86
C GLY A 130 -14.53 -8.60 12.46
N VAL A 131 -13.41 -8.15 11.91
CA VAL A 131 -12.90 -8.53 10.59
C VAL A 131 -11.84 -9.62 10.78
N LYS A 132 -11.99 -10.73 10.06
CA LYS A 132 -11.06 -11.85 10.03
C LYS A 132 -10.13 -11.68 8.85
N LEU A 133 -8.83 -11.60 9.13
CA LEU A 133 -7.79 -11.54 8.12
C LEU A 133 -7.15 -12.92 7.95
N GLY A 134 -6.77 -13.24 6.71
CA GLY A 134 -5.94 -14.39 6.37
C GLY A 134 -4.47 -14.11 6.65
N LEU A 135 -3.60 -15.02 6.19
CA LEU A 135 -2.17 -14.81 6.26
C LEU A 135 -1.72 -13.74 5.23
N PRO A 136 -0.80 -12.83 5.61
CA PRO A 136 -0.26 -11.85 4.69
C PRO A 136 0.65 -12.53 3.66
N TYR A 137 0.38 -12.31 2.37
CA TYR A 137 1.25 -12.73 1.28
C TYR A 137 2.19 -11.58 0.92
N PHE A 138 3.43 -11.64 1.38
CA PHE A 138 4.44 -10.64 1.03
C PHE A 138 4.83 -10.77 -0.45
N VAL A 139 4.65 -9.69 -1.20
CA VAL A 139 4.90 -9.70 -2.64
C VAL A 139 6.33 -9.21 -2.89
N PRO A 140 7.21 -10.06 -3.45
CA PRO A 140 8.60 -9.70 -3.70
C PRO A 140 8.71 -8.71 -4.87
N SER A 141 9.72 -7.84 -4.83
CA SER A 141 10.03 -6.89 -5.89
C SER A 141 11.53 -6.85 -6.16
N TRP A 142 11.93 -6.84 -7.44
CA TRP A 142 13.34 -6.77 -7.82
C TRP A 142 13.88 -5.33 -7.73
N GLN A 143 13.13 -4.35 -8.23
CA GLN A 143 13.26 -2.96 -7.81
C GLN A 143 12.80 -2.88 -6.34
N ILE A 144 13.09 -1.90 -5.50
CA ILE A 144 12.57 -1.72 -4.11
C ILE A 144 12.53 -2.88 -3.06
N GLY A 145 12.71 -4.16 -3.40
CA GLY A 145 12.74 -5.31 -2.49
C GLY A 145 11.37 -5.95 -2.18
N SER A 146 10.30 -5.16 -1.99
CA SER A 146 8.94 -5.68 -1.73
C SER A 146 7.86 -4.70 -2.17
N PHE A 147 6.69 -5.20 -2.56
CA PHE A 147 5.47 -4.41 -2.77
C PHE A 147 4.63 -4.28 -1.48
N GLY A 148 5.11 -4.80 -0.37
CA GLY A 148 4.34 -5.00 0.85
C GLY A 148 3.63 -6.34 0.83
N ALA A 149 2.50 -6.44 1.53
CA ALA A 149 1.75 -7.68 1.64
C ALA A 149 0.31 -7.55 1.17
N ILE A 150 -0.21 -8.64 0.63
CA ILE A 150 -1.62 -8.78 0.29
C ILE A 150 -2.27 -9.62 1.37
N THR A 151 -3.11 -8.99 2.19
CA THR A 151 -3.84 -9.64 3.27
C THR A 151 -5.31 -9.75 2.89
N ARG A 152 -5.78 -11.00 2.72
CA ARG A 152 -7.18 -11.30 2.37
C ARG A 152 -8.09 -11.11 3.58
N ILE A 153 -9.26 -10.52 3.32
CA ILE A 153 -10.37 -10.49 4.29
C ILE A 153 -11.19 -11.77 4.10
N LEU A 154 -11.32 -12.57 5.17
CA LEU A 154 -11.94 -13.90 5.13
C LEU A 154 -13.46 -13.90 5.39
N ASN A 155 -13.98 -12.83 5.99
CA ASN A 155 -15.39 -12.70 6.31
C ASN A 155 -16.01 -11.43 5.69
N ILE A 156 -17.33 -11.40 5.61
CA ILE A 156 -18.06 -10.23 5.14
C ILE A 156 -17.92 -9.12 6.19
N VAL A 157 -17.40 -7.97 5.76
CA VAL A 157 -17.23 -6.80 6.64
C VAL A 157 -18.62 -6.22 7.00
N PRO A 158 -18.85 -5.80 8.26
CA PRO A 158 -20.18 -5.36 8.69
C PRO A 158 -20.64 -4.06 8.03
N LYS A 159 -19.82 -3.01 8.08
CA LYS A 159 -20.15 -1.66 7.59
C LYS A 159 -18.92 -0.96 7.00
N ARG A 160 -19.14 0.08 6.20
CA ARG A 160 -18.07 0.88 5.57
C ARG A 160 -17.08 1.46 6.58
N GLU A 161 -17.54 1.86 7.75
CA GLU A 161 -16.67 2.37 8.81
C GLU A 161 -15.63 1.34 9.29
N ASP A 162 -16.02 0.06 9.40
CA ASP A 162 -15.12 -0.99 9.87
C ASP A 162 -14.07 -1.32 8.80
N LEU A 163 -14.46 -1.28 7.52
CA LEU A 163 -13.51 -1.38 6.42
C LEU A 163 -12.52 -0.20 6.42
N LEU A 164 -13.01 1.03 6.66
CA LEU A 164 -12.16 2.22 6.72
C LEU A 164 -11.13 2.14 7.84
N LYS A 165 -11.55 1.73 9.05
CA LYS A 165 -10.65 1.56 10.19
C LYS A 165 -9.54 0.57 9.88
N VAL A 166 -9.88 -0.60 9.35
CA VAL A 166 -8.90 -1.63 9.00
C VAL A 166 -7.99 -1.10 7.89
N ALA A 167 -8.53 -0.64 6.76
CA ALA A 167 -7.74 -0.19 5.62
C ALA A 167 -6.81 0.99 5.94
N ALA A 168 -7.20 1.90 6.85
CA ALA A 168 -6.33 3.01 7.27
C ALA A 168 -5.28 2.61 8.33
N ALA A 169 -5.49 1.53 9.09
CA ALA A 169 -4.64 1.16 10.22
C ALA A 169 -3.20 0.83 9.81
N GLY A 170 -3.04 -0.04 8.81
CA GLY A 170 -1.73 -0.40 8.27
C GLY A 170 -0.96 0.84 7.79
N PRO A 171 -1.50 1.59 6.82
CA PRO A 171 -0.80 2.75 6.29
C PRO A 171 -0.49 3.83 7.32
N LEU A 172 -1.38 4.14 8.25
CA LEU A 172 -1.09 5.12 9.30
C LEU A 172 0.10 4.70 10.16
N ALA A 173 0.16 3.44 10.57
CA ALA A 173 1.26 2.93 11.38
C ALA A 173 2.56 2.85 10.58
N GLY A 174 2.50 2.37 9.34
CA GLY A 174 3.65 2.31 8.42
C GLY A 174 4.24 3.70 8.15
N PHE A 175 3.39 4.71 7.87
CA PHE A 175 3.84 6.07 7.64
C PHE A 175 4.41 6.69 8.91
N SER A 176 3.74 6.52 10.05
CA SER A 176 4.22 7.08 11.32
C SER A 176 5.58 6.52 11.70
N PHE A 177 5.74 5.19 11.61
CA PHE A 177 7.00 4.52 11.95
C PHE A 177 8.10 4.84 10.93
N GLY A 178 7.79 4.77 9.64
CA GLY A 178 8.72 5.14 8.57
C GLY A 178 9.19 6.59 8.66
N LEU A 179 8.29 7.52 9.01
CA LEU A 179 8.62 8.94 9.17
C LEU A 179 9.56 9.16 10.36
N VAL A 180 9.33 8.47 11.48
CA VAL A 180 10.24 8.51 12.64
C VAL A 180 11.64 8.02 12.24
N LEU A 181 11.74 6.90 11.52
CA LEU A 181 13.03 6.39 11.05
C LEU A 181 13.70 7.34 10.04
N LEU A 182 12.92 7.95 9.14
CA LEU A 182 13.41 8.94 8.18
C LEU A 182 14.01 10.16 8.90
N LEU A 183 13.30 10.71 9.89
CA LEU A 183 13.77 11.83 10.71
C LEU A 183 15.03 11.45 11.50
N LEU A 184 15.09 10.24 12.07
CA LEU A 184 16.29 9.74 12.73
C LEU A 184 17.46 9.63 11.75
N GLY A 185 17.22 9.26 10.50
CA GLY A 185 18.25 9.23 9.45
C GLY A 185 18.85 10.61 9.13
N PHE A 186 18.08 11.70 9.29
CA PHE A 186 18.63 13.06 9.17
C PHE A 186 19.39 13.53 10.41
N ILE A 187 18.99 13.07 11.60
CA ILE A 187 19.56 13.55 12.88
C ILE A 187 20.79 12.75 13.29
N LEU A 188 20.80 11.43 13.04
CA LEU A 188 21.87 10.54 13.48
C LEU A 188 23.02 10.54 12.47
N PRO A 189 24.28 10.76 12.90
CA PRO A 189 25.43 10.64 12.02
C PRO A 189 25.58 9.20 11.50
N PRO A 190 26.19 9.00 10.33
CA PRO A 190 26.50 7.67 9.82
C PRO A 190 27.34 6.86 10.81
N SER A 191 27.00 5.59 10.99
CA SER A 191 27.66 4.70 11.96
C SER A 191 29.12 4.39 11.61
N ASP A 192 29.47 4.45 10.34
CA ASP A 192 30.82 4.29 9.80
C ASP A 192 31.58 5.63 9.68
N GLY A 193 30.95 6.75 10.03
CA GLY A 193 31.48 8.10 9.91
C GLY A 193 31.59 8.64 8.48
N ILE A 194 31.33 7.81 7.46
CA ILE A 194 31.45 8.16 6.03
C ILE A 194 30.05 8.35 5.43
N GLY A 195 29.10 7.49 5.79
CA GLY A 195 27.74 7.49 5.27
C GLY A 195 27.64 7.13 3.79
N VAL A 196 26.42 7.21 3.27
CA VAL A 196 26.16 7.02 1.85
C VAL A 196 26.17 8.38 1.19
N VAL A 197 27.07 8.56 0.22
CA VAL A 197 27.10 9.76 -0.59
C VAL A 197 26.03 9.67 -1.66
N VAL A 198 25.01 10.53 -1.55
CA VAL A 198 23.92 10.64 -2.51
C VAL A 198 23.93 12.01 -3.16
N ASP A 199 23.52 12.07 -4.42
CA ASP A 199 23.25 13.35 -5.06
C ASP A 199 21.96 13.96 -4.48
N SER A 200 21.92 15.28 -4.34
CA SER A 200 20.75 15.97 -3.82
C SER A 200 19.48 15.75 -4.67
N SER A 201 19.61 15.37 -5.95
CA SER A 201 18.50 15.02 -6.84
C SER A 201 17.63 13.87 -6.31
N VAL A 202 18.16 12.97 -5.47
CA VAL A 202 17.37 11.88 -4.88
C VAL A 202 16.19 12.41 -4.04
N PHE A 203 16.33 13.61 -3.46
CA PHE A 203 15.26 14.25 -2.70
C PHE A 203 14.19 14.90 -3.58
N HIS A 204 14.41 15.04 -4.88
CA HIS A 204 13.43 15.54 -5.84
C HIS A 204 12.36 14.49 -6.11
N GLU A 205 12.65 13.24 -5.79
CA GLU A 205 11.77 12.10 -6.02
C GLU A 205 10.67 11.99 -4.97
N SER A 206 10.60 12.87 -3.96
CA SER A 206 9.51 12.82 -3.00
C SER A 206 9.26 14.17 -2.37
N LEU A 207 8.04 14.68 -2.50
CA LEU A 207 7.64 15.96 -1.95
C LEU A 207 7.74 15.92 -0.42
N LEU A 208 7.44 14.78 0.21
CA LEU A 208 7.62 14.56 1.63
C LEU A 208 9.11 14.53 2.02
N ALA A 209 9.91 13.67 1.41
CA ALA A 209 11.31 13.52 1.80
C ALA A 209 12.13 14.77 1.44
N GLY A 210 11.92 15.35 0.26
CA GLY A 210 12.55 16.59 -0.18
C GLY A 210 12.08 17.81 0.60
N GLY A 211 10.82 17.86 1.01
CA GLY A 211 10.32 18.91 1.90
C GLY A 211 10.99 18.88 3.27
N ILE A 212 11.12 17.69 3.86
CA ILE A 212 11.85 17.50 5.13
C ILE A 212 13.33 17.80 4.95
N ALA A 213 13.96 17.30 3.89
CA ALA A 213 15.35 17.55 3.57
C ALA A 213 15.61 19.07 3.48
N LYS A 214 14.78 19.80 2.74
CA LYS A 214 14.90 21.26 2.62
C LYS A 214 14.74 21.99 3.95
N LEU A 215 13.83 21.53 4.80
CA LEU A 215 13.62 22.11 6.12
C LEU A 215 14.84 21.90 7.04
N LEU A 216 15.48 20.74 6.98
CA LEU A 216 16.57 20.35 7.89
C LEU A 216 17.96 20.75 7.37
N LEU A 217 18.21 20.61 6.07
CA LEU A 217 19.51 20.84 5.42
C LEU A 217 19.60 22.23 4.77
N GLY A 218 18.47 22.93 4.58
CA GLY A 218 18.43 24.27 4.02
C GLY A 218 18.97 24.35 2.58
N ASP A 219 19.68 25.44 2.28
CA ASP A 219 20.22 25.75 0.94
C ASP A 219 21.44 24.88 0.54
N VAL A 220 21.82 23.91 1.37
CA VAL A 220 22.84 22.89 1.05
C VAL A 220 22.34 21.93 -0.04
N LEU A 221 21.03 21.82 -0.25
CA LEU A 221 20.40 21.02 -1.30
C LEU A 221 20.43 21.74 -2.67
N LYS A 222 21.64 21.93 -3.21
CA LYS A 222 21.82 22.37 -4.60
C LYS A 222 22.08 21.16 -5.49
N GLU A 223 21.39 21.06 -6.62
CA GLU A 223 21.63 20.02 -7.63
C GLU A 223 23.13 19.87 -7.93
N GLY A 224 23.63 18.64 -7.94
CA GLY A 224 25.03 18.32 -8.18
C GLY A 224 25.94 18.44 -6.94
N THR A 225 25.39 18.71 -5.75
CA THR A 225 26.16 18.61 -4.51
C THR A 225 26.02 17.21 -3.90
N PRO A 226 27.12 16.45 -3.78
CA PRO A 226 27.09 15.17 -3.08
C PRO A 226 26.93 15.43 -1.59
N ILE A 227 25.91 14.81 -0.99
CA ILE A 227 25.62 14.90 0.44
C ILE A 227 25.84 13.51 1.05
N SER A 228 26.65 13.44 2.11
CA SER A 228 26.72 12.23 2.92
C SER A 228 25.51 12.17 3.83
N VAL A 229 24.73 11.09 3.71
CA VAL A 229 23.55 10.83 4.52
C VAL A 229 23.66 9.50 5.25
N ASN A 230 22.93 9.37 6.36
CA ASN A 230 22.80 8.10 7.04
C ASN A 230 22.04 7.10 6.14
N PRO A 231 22.55 5.87 5.91
CA PRO A 231 21.84 4.86 5.13
C PRO A 231 20.40 4.60 5.61
N LEU A 232 20.13 4.79 6.91
CA LEU A 232 18.79 4.69 7.51
C LEU A 232 17.76 5.55 6.77
N LEU A 233 18.18 6.71 6.26
CA LEU A 233 17.32 7.63 5.51
C LEU A 233 16.77 6.97 4.24
N ILE A 234 17.63 6.28 3.49
CA ILE A 234 17.28 5.62 2.23
C ILE A 234 16.37 4.42 2.50
N TRP A 235 16.69 3.63 3.53
CA TRP A 235 15.90 2.46 3.91
C TRP A 235 14.52 2.83 4.45
N ALA A 236 14.44 3.88 5.29
CA ALA A 236 13.18 4.39 5.80
C ALA A 236 12.31 4.96 4.67
N TRP A 237 12.91 5.69 3.73
CA TRP A 237 12.21 6.19 2.54
C TRP A 237 11.66 5.04 1.69
N ALA A 238 12.42 3.96 1.48
CA ALA A 238 11.92 2.78 0.76
C ALA A 238 10.68 2.18 1.43
N GLY A 239 10.67 2.06 2.77
CA GLY A 239 9.49 1.63 3.52
C GLY A 239 8.29 2.58 3.36
N LEU A 240 8.53 3.89 3.41
CA LEU A 240 7.50 4.91 3.18
C LEU A 240 6.92 4.83 1.76
N LEU A 241 7.76 4.58 0.75
CA LEU A 241 7.34 4.43 -0.63
C LEU A 241 6.45 3.20 -0.83
N ILE A 242 6.82 2.05 -0.25
CA ILE A 242 5.97 0.84 -0.31
C ILE A 242 4.59 1.13 0.30
N ASN A 243 4.58 1.86 1.41
CA ASN A 243 3.33 2.23 2.06
C ASN A 243 2.50 3.24 1.25
N ALA A 244 3.16 4.16 0.56
CA ALA A 244 2.54 5.10 -0.37
C ALA A 244 1.87 4.39 -1.55
N ILE A 245 2.55 3.40 -2.13
CA ILE A 245 2.00 2.56 -3.19
C ILE A 245 0.74 1.82 -2.69
N ASN A 246 0.78 1.28 -1.47
CA ASN A 246 -0.40 0.63 -0.89
C ASN A 246 -1.55 1.60 -0.59
N SER A 247 -1.26 2.91 -0.50
CA SER A 247 -2.23 3.97 -0.29
C SER A 247 -2.84 4.52 -1.59
N ILE A 248 -2.42 4.02 -2.77
CA ILE A 248 -3.01 4.42 -4.06
C ILE A 248 -4.49 3.97 -4.11
N PRO A 249 -5.42 4.83 -4.56
CA PRO A 249 -6.85 4.52 -4.62
C PRO A 249 -7.20 3.59 -5.80
N ALA A 250 -6.67 2.35 -5.78
CA ALA A 250 -6.85 1.36 -6.83
C ALA A 250 -7.16 -0.04 -6.28
N GLY A 251 -8.27 -0.63 -6.74
CA GLY A 251 -8.59 -2.04 -6.52
C GLY A 251 -8.69 -2.43 -5.04
N GLU A 252 -8.05 -3.55 -4.68
CA GLU A 252 -8.05 -4.09 -3.31
C GLU A 252 -6.96 -3.51 -2.40
N LEU A 253 -6.17 -2.55 -2.87
CA LEU A 253 -5.20 -1.81 -2.04
C LEU A 253 -5.86 -1.17 -0.83
N ASP A 254 -5.05 -0.83 0.16
CA ASP A 254 -5.51 -0.09 1.33
C ASP A 254 -6.13 1.25 0.90
N GLY A 255 -5.49 1.99 -0.02
CA GLY A 255 -6.05 3.18 -0.63
C GLY A 255 -7.36 2.95 -1.40
N GLY A 256 -7.46 1.82 -2.11
CA GLY A 256 -8.68 1.39 -2.79
C GLY A 256 -9.83 1.17 -1.82
N ARG A 257 -9.59 0.41 -0.74
CA ARG A 257 -10.54 0.15 0.34
C ARG A 257 -10.94 1.42 1.10
N ILE A 258 -9.98 2.33 1.37
CA ILE A 258 -10.25 3.66 1.95
C ILE A 258 -11.17 4.46 1.02
N SER A 259 -10.84 4.53 -0.27
CA SER A 259 -11.61 5.30 -1.24
C SER A 259 -13.05 4.80 -1.36
N PHE A 260 -13.23 3.48 -1.35
CA PHE A 260 -14.54 2.85 -1.37
C PHE A 260 -15.30 3.07 -0.07
N ALA A 261 -14.64 2.95 1.08
CA ALA A 261 -15.29 3.18 2.36
C ALA A 261 -15.75 4.64 2.54
N ILE A 262 -15.03 5.63 1.99
CA ILE A 262 -15.38 7.06 2.10
C ILE A 262 -16.40 7.49 1.04
N TRP A 263 -16.20 7.12 -0.23
CA TRP A 263 -16.99 7.67 -1.36
C TRP A 263 -17.92 6.64 -2.04
N GLY A 264 -17.92 5.39 -1.60
CA GLY A 264 -18.78 4.34 -2.15
C GLY A 264 -18.29 3.76 -3.49
N ARG A 265 -19.06 2.80 -4.04
CA ARG A 265 -18.65 1.98 -5.20
C ARG A 265 -18.37 2.79 -6.46
N LYS A 266 -19.25 3.72 -6.81
CA LYS A 266 -19.16 4.48 -8.07
C LYS A 266 -17.89 5.34 -8.13
N ALA A 267 -17.63 6.10 -7.07
CA ALA A 267 -16.45 6.96 -6.99
C ALA A 267 -15.17 6.13 -6.92
N SER A 268 -15.11 5.10 -6.08
CA SER A 268 -13.92 4.24 -5.97
C SER A 268 -13.59 3.50 -7.27
N SER A 269 -14.61 3.04 -8.01
CA SER A 269 -14.39 2.45 -9.34
C SER A 269 -13.81 3.47 -10.33
N ARG A 270 -14.21 4.74 -10.27
CA ARG A 270 -13.63 5.82 -11.09
C ARG A 270 -12.20 6.12 -10.70
N PHE A 271 -11.88 6.18 -9.40
CA PHE A 271 -10.51 6.38 -8.93
C PHE A 271 -9.60 5.22 -9.31
N THR A 272 -10.09 3.98 -9.20
CA THR A 272 -9.35 2.79 -9.66
C THR A 272 -9.09 2.85 -11.16
N ALA A 273 -10.11 3.17 -11.97
CA ALA A 273 -9.95 3.32 -13.40
C ALA A 273 -8.96 4.44 -13.76
N ALA A 274 -9.05 5.60 -13.10
CA ALA A 274 -8.12 6.70 -13.30
C ALA A 274 -6.68 6.31 -12.94
N SER A 275 -6.48 5.65 -11.80
CA SER A 275 -5.15 5.19 -11.36
C SER A 275 -4.55 4.21 -12.37
N ILE A 276 -5.33 3.22 -12.84
CA ILE A 276 -4.87 2.24 -13.84
C ILE A 276 -4.55 2.93 -15.17
N VAL A 277 -5.34 3.90 -15.62
CA VAL A 277 -5.08 4.66 -16.86
C VAL A 277 -3.82 5.50 -16.74
N LEU A 278 -3.63 6.21 -15.62
CA LEU A 278 -2.43 7.01 -15.37
C LEU A 278 -1.17 6.14 -15.31
N LEU A 279 -1.22 5.04 -14.57
CA LEU A 279 -0.13 4.05 -14.52
C LEU A 279 0.14 3.46 -15.92
N GLY A 280 -0.92 3.13 -16.67
CA GLY A 280 -0.83 2.63 -18.04
C GLY A 280 -0.16 3.64 -18.99
N LEU A 281 -0.47 4.93 -18.87
CA LEU A 281 0.19 5.98 -19.63
C LEU A 281 1.67 6.13 -19.21
N SER A 282 1.97 6.07 -17.92
CA SER A 282 3.34 6.12 -17.41
C SER A 282 4.19 4.94 -17.92
N SER A 283 3.58 3.76 -18.07
CA SER A 283 4.26 2.57 -18.64
C SER A 283 4.79 2.73 -20.06
N LEU A 284 4.28 3.69 -20.83
CA LEU A 284 4.78 3.98 -22.19
C LEU A 284 6.15 4.68 -22.17
N PHE A 285 6.50 5.31 -21.05
CA PHE A 285 7.74 6.08 -20.89
C PHE A 285 8.72 5.42 -19.93
N ASN A 286 8.30 4.36 -19.22
CA ASN A 286 9.11 3.74 -18.19
C ASN A 286 8.86 2.23 -18.04
N ASP A 287 9.89 1.42 -18.26
CA ASP A 287 9.86 -0.04 -18.10
C ASP A 287 9.49 -0.47 -16.66
N VAL A 288 9.89 0.35 -15.67
CA VAL A 288 9.51 0.14 -14.28
C VAL A 288 7.99 0.26 -14.16
N ALA A 289 7.40 1.30 -14.73
CA ALA A 289 5.95 1.51 -14.69
C ALA A 289 5.15 0.39 -15.39
N PHE A 290 5.69 -0.21 -16.45
CA PHE A 290 5.09 -1.39 -17.06
C PHE A 290 5.02 -2.58 -16.10
N TYR A 291 6.10 -2.86 -15.37
CA TYR A 291 6.12 -3.89 -14.34
C TYR A 291 5.08 -3.63 -13.24
N TRP A 292 4.94 -2.38 -12.79
CA TRP A 292 3.94 -1.97 -11.78
C TRP A 292 2.50 -2.15 -12.27
N VAL A 293 2.19 -1.72 -13.49
CA VAL A 293 0.86 -1.90 -14.10
C VAL A 293 0.49 -3.37 -14.19
N ALA A 294 1.41 -4.21 -14.68
CA ALA A 294 1.16 -5.64 -14.80
C ALA A 294 0.85 -6.25 -13.43
N LEU A 295 1.66 -5.93 -12.41
CA LEU A 295 1.51 -6.51 -11.08
C LEU A 295 0.21 -6.06 -10.39
N ILE A 296 -0.15 -4.78 -10.42
CA ILE A 296 -1.44 -4.28 -9.90
C ILE A 296 -2.59 -4.93 -10.65
N PHE A 297 -2.49 -5.02 -11.97
CA PHE A 297 -3.53 -5.62 -12.80
C PHE A 297 -3.73 -7.12 -12.51
N PHE A 298 -2.67 -7.88 -12.23
CA PHE A 298 -2.77 -9.32 -11.97
C PHE A 298 -3.07 -9.65 -10.49
N LEU A 299 -2.47 -8.94 -9.54
CA LEU A 299 -2.57 -9.29 -8.12
C LEU A 299 -3.75 -8.62 -7.40
N GLN A 300 -4.24 -7.48 -7.90
CA GLN A 300 -5.26 -6.67 -7.20
C GLN A 300 -6.57 -6.59 -7.99
N ARG A 301 -6.75 -7.49 -8.96
CA ARG A 301 -7.97 -7.62 -9.76
C ARG A 301 -9.07 -8.29 -8.94
N GLY A 302 -9.87 -7.47 -8.28
CA GLY A 302 -11.11 -7.90 -7.66
C GLY A 302 -12.00 -6.69 -7.34
N PRO A 303 -13.32 -6.73 -7.63
CA PRO A 303 -14.22 -5.79 -7.00
C PRO A 303 -14.18 -6.05 -5.49
N ILE A 304 -14.01 -4.99 -4.70
CA ILE A 304 -14.09 -5.10 -3.24
C ILE A 304 -15.38 -5.82 -2.86
N ALA A 305 -15.24 -6.91 -2.10
CA ALA A 305 -16.34 -7.77 -1.69
C ALA A 305 -17.47 -6.95 -1.06
N PRO A 306 -18.75 -7.34 -1.25
CA PRO A 306 -19.88 -6.65 -0.66
C PRO A 306 -19.82 -6.66 0.86
N LEU A 307 -20.12 -5.51 1.46
CA LEU A 307 -20.30 -5.40 2.91
C LEU A 307 -21.74 -5.74 3.26
N SER A 308 -21.94 -6.09 4.53
CA SER A 308 -23.29 -6.35 5.02
C SER A 308 -24.20 -5.11 4.91
N GLU A 309 -23.63 -3.93 5.14
CA GLU A 309 -24.33 -2.65 5.05
C GLU A 309 -23.40 -1.59 4.41
N GLU A 310 -23.81 -1.05 3.24
CA GLU A 310 -23.01 -0.10 2.45
C GLU A 310 -23.57 1.33 2.39
N ILE A 311 -24.75 1.58 2.97
CA ILE A 311 -25.43 2.87 2.85
C ILE A 311 -24.96 3.84 3.91
N THR A 312 -24.70 3.37 5.14
CA THR A 312 -24.29 4.28 6.23
C THR A 312 -22.87 4.79 6.02
N ASP A 313 -22.72 6.11 6.02
CA ASP A 313 -21.41 6.75 5.92
C ASP A 313 -20.59 6.59 7.23
N PRO A 314 -19.26 6.46 7.14
CA PRO A 314 -18.38 6.43 8.31
C PRO A 314 -18.39 7.75 9.09
N ASP A 315 -18.09 7.68 10.39
CA ASP A 315 -17.86 8.88 11.21
C ASP A 315 -16.70 9.75 10.66
N ASN A 316 -16.88 11.08 10.67
CA ASN A 316 -15.97 12.09 10.12
C ASN A 316 -14.54 11.95 10.65
N LYS A 317 -14.35 11.49 11.89
CA LYS A 317 -13.01 11.28 12.45
C LYS A 317 -12.23 10.18 11.71
N TYR A 318 -12.90 9.12 11.28
CA TYR A 318 -12.28 8.04 10.52
C TYR A 318 -12.10 8.44 9.05
N VAL A 319 -13.02 9.24 8.51
CA VAL A 319 -12.87 9.86 7.19
C VAL A 319 -11.61 10.73 7.15
N ALA A 320 -11.41 11.58 8.16
CA ALA A 320 -10.20 12.41 8.26
C ALA A 320 -8.92 11.56 8.26
N LEU A 321 -8.89 10.48 9.06
CA LEU A 321 -7.75 9.54 9.08
C LEU A 321 -7.49 8.89 7.71
N GLY A 322 -8.53 8.44 7.01
CA GLY A 322 -8.41 7.87 5.67
C GLY A 322 -7.90 8.89 4.64
N VAL A 323 -8.40 10.12 4.68
CA VAL A 323 -7.92 11.22 3.82
C VAL A 323 -6.46 11.55 4.12
N THR A 324 -6.04 11.54 5.39
CA THR A 324 -4.63 11.73 5.78
C THR A 324 -3.74 10.65 5.17
N VAL A 325 -4.16 9.38 5.17
CA VAL A 325 -3.41 8.29 4.51
C VAL A 325 -3.23 8.54 3.02
N LEU A 326 -4.33 8.86 2.31
CA LEU A 326 -4.28 9.12 0.87
C LEU A 326 -3.38 10.31 0.56
N LEU A 327 -3.43 11.36 1.38
CA LEU A 327 -2.59 12.54 1.24
C LEU A 327 -1.12 12.24 1.52
N LEU A 328 -0.79 11.47 2.56
CA LEU A 328 0.58 11.05 2.85
C LEU A 328 1.16 10.21 1.71
N GLY A 329 0.38 9.26 1.18
CA GLY A 329 0.76 8.49 -0.01
C GLY A 329 1.06 9.40 -1.19
N LEU A 330 0.17 10.35 -1.48
CA LEU A 330 0.37 11.33 -2.55
C LEU A 330 1.64 12.17 -2.33
N LEU A 331 1.89 12.66 -1.11
CA LEU A 331 3.09 13.45 -0.81
C LEU A 331 4.39 12.65 -0.96
N VAL A 332 4.37 11.34 -0.69
CA VAL A 332 5.55 10.49 -0.90
C VAL A 332 5.80 10.27 -2.39
N CYS A 333 4.74 10.08 -3.17
CA CYS A 333 4.79 9.78 -4.60
C CYS A 333 5.00 10.99 -5.51
N LEU A 334 4.62 12.20 -5.09
CA LEU A 334 4.83 13.40 -5.91
C LEU A 334 6.28 13.86 -5.86
N PRO A 335 6.87 14.33 -6.97
CA PRO A 335 8.21 14.91 -6.94
C PRO A 335 8.23 16.28 -6.24
N TYR A 336 9.35 16.59 -5.57
CA TYR A 336 9.60 17.90 -4.96
C TYR A 336 10.09 18.90 -6.03
N PRO A 337 9.48 20.10 -6.15
CA PRO A 337 9.92 21.10 -7.10
C PRO A 337 11.18 21.82 -6.62
N PHE A 338 12.33 21.53 -7.24
CA PHE A 338 13.54 22.33 -7.09
C PHE A 338 13.67 23.33 -8.26
N PRO A 339 14.22 24.54 -8.02
CA PRO A 339 14.58 25.45 -9.09
C PRO A 339 15.79 24.86 -9.83
N SER A 340 15.55 24.31 -11.02
CA SER A 340 16.58 23.75 -11.88
C SER A 340 17.53 24.84 -12.38
N GLN A 341 18.82 24.69 -12.09
CA GLN A 341 19.88 25.46 -12.74
C GLN A 341 20.59 24.50 -13.69
N VAL A 342 20.16 24.52 -14.95
CA VAL A 342 20.73 23.71 -16.04
C VAL A 342 22.24 23.92 -16.14
N LYS A 343 23.02 22.84 -16.03
CA LYS A 343 24.15 22.59 -16.93
C LYS A 343 24.43 21.08 -17.04
N PRO A 344 24.49 20.51 -18.26
CA PRO A 344 24.95 19.14 -18.42
C PRO A 344 26.47 19.14 -18.26
N LEU A 345 26.97 18.56 -17.18
CA LEU A 345 28.35 18.12 -17.11
C LEU A 345 28.34 16.59 -17.20
N GLN A 346 28.57 16.10 -18.42
CA GLN A 346 29.17 14.78 -18.61
C GLN A 346 30.45 14.74 -17.78
N VAL A 347 30.53 13.87 -16.78
CA VAL A 347 31.73 13.18 -16.27
C VAL A 347 31.35 12.41 -14.99
N PHE A 348 31.78 11.15 -14.92
CA PHE A 348 31.53 10.15 -13.87
C PHE A 348 30.17 9.42 -13.88
N SER A 349 29.80 8.93 -15.07
CA SER A 349 29.22 7.57 -15.14
C SER A 349 30.30 6.60 -14.69
N ASP A 350 29.94 5.65 -13.80
CA ASP A 350 30.48 4.27 -13.72
C ASP A 350 30.53 3.69 -12.30
N THR A 351 29.88 4.29 -11.29
CA THR A 351 29.74 3.58 -9.99
C THR A 351 28.42 3.78 -9.24
N ILE A 352 27.53 4.69 -9.70
CA ILE A 352 26.28 5.04 -8.98
C ILE A 352 25.03 4.99 -9.90
N GLY A 353 25.19 4.55 -11.14
CA GLY A 353 24.17 4.66 -12.20
C GLY A 353 22.86 3.89 -11.96
N TYR A 354 22.89 2.79 -11.20
CA TYR A 354 21.70 1.95 -10.99
C TYR A 354 20.75 2.47 -9.90
N SER A 355 21.27 3.20 -8.90
CA SER A 355 20.44 3.77 -7.84
C SER A 355 19.56 4.89 -8.39
N ASN A 356 20.14 5.93 -9.00
CA ASN A 356 19.35 7.08 -9.46
C ASN A 356 18.32 6.70 -10.55
N GLN A 357 18.65 5.87 -11.54
CA GLN A 357 17.69 5.47 -12.58
C GLN A 357 16.49 4.67 -12.06
N THR A 358 16.70 3.81 -11.06
CA THR A 358 15.60 3.04 -10.46
C THR A 358 14.74 3.92 -9.53
N PHE A 359 15.34 4.91 -8.87
CA PHE A 359 14.64 5.85 -7.98
C PHE A 359 13.78 6.83 -8.77
N THR A 360 14.32 7.47 -9.81
CA THR A 360 13.59 8.39 -10.71
C THR A 360 12.42 7.71 -11.42
N SER A 361 12.59 6.44 -11.79
CA SER A 361 11.57 5.70 -12.51
C SER A 361 10.36 5.28 -11.66
N LEU A 362 10.53 5.16 -10.34
CA LEU A 362 9.51 4.64 -9.43
C LEU A 362 8.54 5.71 -8.93
N VAL A 363 9.04 6.94 -8.79
CA VAL A 363 8.24 8.09 -8.37
C VAL A 363 7.48 8.67 -9.56
N LEU A 364 8.11 8.76 -10.74
CA LEU A 364 7.39 9.05 -11.99
C LEU A 364 6.34 7.99 -12.37
N CYS A 365 6.40 6.80 -11.75
CA CYS A 365 5.38 5.77 -11.91
C CYS A 365 4.14 6.02 -11.02
N CYS A 366 4.29 6.61 -9.84
CA CYS A 366 3.19 6.85 -8.91
C CYS A 366 2.47 8.17 -9.20
#